data_AF-A0A958ARF6-F1
#
_entry.id   AF-A0A958ARF6-F1
#
_cell.length_a   1.000
_cell.length_b   1.000
_cell.length_c   1.000
_cell.angle_alpha   90.00
_cell.angle_beta   90.00
_cell.angle_gamma   90.00
#
_symmetry.space_group_name_H-M   'P 1'
#
loop_
_entity.id
_entity.type
_entity.pdbx_description
1 polymer ?
#
loop_
_entity_poly.entity_id
_entity_poly.type
_entity_poly.pdbx_seq_one_letter_code
_entity_poly.pdbx_strand_id
1 'polypeptide(L)' 'MNLETVFCPNLECPARGQTGRGNVQVHSRKEKRYYCKVCQRTFSESKGTLFYGLKTEAQTVLLVVTLMAYGCPLQAIV' A
#
# COMPACT_ATOMS: atom_id res chain seq x y z
N MET A 1 -8.72 -5.24 4.53
CA MET A 1 -8.11 -4.56 5.69
C MET A 1 -7.79 -5.55 6.79
N ASN A 2 -6.58 -6.09 6.77
CA ASN A 2 -6.01 -6.84 7.90
C ASN A 2 -5.11 -5.87 8.69
N LEU A 3 -5.30 -5.76 10.01
CA LEU A 3 -4.57 -4.80 10.86
C LEU A 3 -3.25 -5.35 11.41
N GLU A 4 -3.03 -6.66 11.29
CA GLU A 4 -1.86 -7.34 11.84
C GLU A 4 -0.61 -7.11 10.99
N THR A 5 -0.79 -6.75 9.72
CA THR A 5 0.30 -6.46 8.78
C THR A 5 0.49 -4.98 8.50
N VAL A 6 -0.38 -4.12 9.06
CA VAL A 6 -0.37 -2.67 8.78
C VAL A 6 0.44 -1.91 9.82
N PHE A 7 1.31 -1.02 9.34
CA PHE A 7 2.11 -0.12 10.16
C PHE A 7 1.85 1.34 9.79
N CYS A 8 2.20 2.28 10.68
CA CYS A 8 2.11 3.71 10.39
C CYS A 8 3.24 4.13 9.42
N PRO A 9 2.94 4.71 8.24
CA PRO A 9 3.96 5.15 7.28
C PRO A 9 4.61 6.48 7.64
N ASN A 10 4.12 7.18 8.68
CA ASN A 10 4.66 8.48 9.08
C ASN A 10 6.09 8.31 9.62
N LEU A 11 7.06 8.98 8.98
CA LEU A 11 8.48 8.89 9.33
C LEU A 11 8.77 9.36 10.77
N GLU A 12 8.00 10.35 11.23
CA GLU A 12 8.14 10.99 12.54
C GLU A 12 7.38 10.26 13.67
N CYS A 13 6.61 9.22 13.33
CA CYS A 13 5.78 8.52 14.32
C CYS A 13 6.62 7.50 15.10
N PRO A 14 6.56 7.48 16.44
CA PRO A 14 7.26 6.47 17.23
C PRO A 14 6.69 5.06 17.03
N ALA A 15 5.43 4.95 16.58
CA ALA A 15 4.81 3.68 16.20
C ALA A 15 5.09 3.23 14.76
N ARG A 16 6.00 3.91 14.05
CA ARG A 16 6.43 3.51 12.71
C ARG A 16 7.02 2.10 12.72
N GLY A 17 6.66 1.31 11.71
CA GLY A 17 7.14 -0.08 11.55
C GLY A 17 6.58 -1.08 12.57
N GLN A 18 5.80 -0.64 13.56
CA GLN A 18 5.15 -1.51 14.53
C GLN A 18 3.84 -2.04 13.96
N THR A 19 3.73 -3.36 13.83
CA THR A 19 2.53 -4.08 13.39
C THR A 19 1.89 -4.84 14.56
N GLY A 20 0.60 -5.16 14.49
CA GLY A 20 -0.09 -6.01 15.49
C GLY A 20 -0.25 -5.44 16.91
N ARG A 21 0.27 -4.24 17.21
CA ARG A 21 0.22 -3.63 18.56
C ARG A 21 -1.05 -2.83 18.85
N GLY A 22 -2.08 -2.90 18.00
CA GLY A 22 -3.32 -2.12 18.17
C GLY A 22 -3.18 -0.60 17.99
N ASN A 23 -2.01 -0.14 17.50
CA ASN A 23 -1.70 1.28 17.24
C ASN A 23 -2.45 1.85 16.02
N VAL A 24 -2.91 0.97 15.13
CA VAL A 24 -3.63 1.32 13.90
C VAL A 24 -5.03 0.73 13.97
N GLN A 25 -6.02 1.53 13.57
CA GLN A 25 -7.42 1.10 13.45
C GLN A 25 -8.00 1.48 12.09
N VAL A 26 -9.12 0.85 11.74
CA VAL A 26 -9.86 1.22 10.52
C VAL A 26 -10.58 2.54 10.76
N HIS A 27 -10.33 3.53 9.91
CA HIS A 27 -11.03 4.82 9.93
C HIS A 27 -12.26 4.79 9.02
N SER A 28 -12.08 4.29 7.80
CA SER A 28 -13.14 4.26 6.78
C SER A 28 -12.96 3.02 5.92
N ARG A 29 -13.96 2.12 5.96
CA ARG A 29 -13.97 0.93 5.10
C ARG A 29 -14.23 1.28 3.63
N LYS A 30 -15.10 2.26 3.40
CA LYS A 30 -15.48 2.71 2.05
C LYS A 30 -14.29 3.33 1.31
N GLU A 31 -13.53 4.17 2.00
CA GLU A 31 -12.37 4.88 1.41
C GLU A 31 -11.04 4.12 1.59
N LYS A 32 -11.08 2.95 2.23
CA LYS A 32 -9.87 2.15 2.54
C LYS A 32 -8.81 2.95 3.27
N ARG A 33 -9.20 3.59 4.39
CA ARG A 33 -8.31 4.40 5.22
C ARG A 33 -8.14 3.83 6.62
N TYR A 34 -6.91 3.93 7.11
CA TYR A 34 -6.52 3.62 8.47
C TYR A 34 -6.26 4.91 9.27
N TYR A 35 -6.36 4.80 10.59
CA TYR A 35 -6.03 5.84 11.55
C TYR A 35 -4.99 5.32 12.53
N CYS A 36 -3.91 6.09 12.74
CA CYS A 36 -2.92 5.78 13.76
C CYS A 36 -3.28 6.52 15.06
N LYS A 37 -3.42 5.78 16.17
CA LYS A 37 -3.71 6.35 17.50
C LYS A 37 -2.57 7.18 18.08
N VAL A 38 -1.33 6.91 17.64
CA VAL A 38 -0.13 7.51 18.20
C VAL A 38 0.17 8.88 17.58
N CYS A 39 0.18 8.99 16.25
CA CYS A 39 0.39 10.26 15.56
C CYS A 39 -0.90 10.97 15.16
N GLN A 40 -2.07 10.36 15.40
CA GLN A 40 -3.40 10.89 15.09
C GLN A 40 -3.64 11.23 13.61
N ARG A 41 -2.80 10.70 12.71
CA ARG A 41 -2.92 10.88 11.26
C ARG A 41 -3.67 9.71 10.62
N THR A 42 -4.41 10.02 9.54
CA THR A 42 -5.00 8.99 8.66
C THR A 42 -4.11 8.71 7.46
N PHE A 43 -4.16 7.49 6.95
CA PHE A 43 -3.46 7.10 5.73
C PHE A 43 -4.26 6.06 4.94
N SER A 44 -4.05 5.98 3.62
CA SER A 44 -4.73 5.00 2.79
C SER A 44 -4.11 3.60 2.98
N GLU A 45 -4.91 2.56 2.75
CA GLU A 45 -4.45 1.16 2.77
C GLU A 45 -3.33 0.90 1.76
N SER A 46 -3.35 1.58 0.62
CA SER A 46 -2.31 1.48 -0.40
C SER A 46 -1.05 2.29 -0.09
N LYS A 47 -1.03 3.16 0.94
CA LYS A 47 0.10 4.04 1.23
C LYS A 47 1.36 3.22 1.50
N GLY A 48 2.44 3.49 0.77
CA GLY A 48 3.68 2.73 0.88
C GLY A 48 3.73 1.46 0.02
N THR A 49 2.73 1.25 -0.83
CA THR A 49 2.73 0.18 -1.86
C THR A 49 2.81 0.78 -3.27
N LEU A 50 3.12 -0.05 -4.26
CA LEU A 50 3.09 0.31 -5.69
C LEU A 50 1.71 0.80 -6.15
N PHE A 51 0.64 0.45 -5.44
CA PHE A 51 -0.73 0.82 -5.78
C PHE A 51 -1.15 2.20 -5.26
N TYR A 52 -0.25 2.93 -4.59
CA TYR A 52 -0.57 4.26 -4.08
C TYR A 52 -0.65 5.30 -5.20
N GLY A 53 -1.78 6.00 -5.29
CA GLY A 53 -1.95 7.15 -6.21
C GLY A 53 -1.98 6.77 -7.70
N LEU A 54 -2.34 5.52 -8.00
CA LEU A 54 -2.48 5.07 -9.38
C LEU A 54 -3.54 5.87 -10.14
N LYS A 55 -3.17 6.34 -11.34
CA LYS A 55 -4.08 6.94 -12.34
C LYS A 55 -4.59 5.92 -13.35
N THR A 56 -3.94 4.76 -13.42
CA THR A 56 -4.25 3.64 -14.31
C THR A 56 -4.66 2.44 -13.47
N GLU A 57 -5.44 1.52 -14.04
CA GLU A 57 -5.86 0.32 -13.33
C GLU A 57 -4.66 -0.51 -12.83
N ALA A 58 -4.79 -1.05 -11.61
CA ALA A 58 -3.74 -1.82 -10.95
C ALA A 58 -3.28 -3.03 -11.77
N GLN A 59 -4.19 -3.66 -12.52
CA GLN A 59 -3.88 -4.82 -13.38
C GLN A 59 -2.93 -4.44 -14.52
N THR A 60 -3.14 -3.30 -15.18
CA THR A 60 -2.26 -2.81 -16.24
C THR A 60 -0.86 -2.50 -15.70
N VAL A 61 -0.78 -1.87 -14.53
CA VAL A 61 0.52 -1.56 -13.89
C VAL A 61 1.25 -2.84 -13.52
N LEU A 62 0.55 -3.82 -12.94
CA LEU A 62 1.10 -5.15 -12.65
C LEU A 62 1.64 -5.81 -13.92
N LEU A 63 0.88 -5.82 -15.01
CA LEU A 63 1.29 -6.43 -16.28
C LEU A 63 2.60 -5.80 -16.79
N VAL A 64 2.68 -4.47 -16.82
CA VAL A 64 3.88 -3.75 -17.28
C VAL A 64 5.07 -4.05 -16.37
N VAL A 65 4.89 -4.04 -15.04
CA VAL A 65 5.97 -4.37 -14.09
C VAL A 65 6.45 -5.81 -14.27
N THR A 66 5.54 -6.77 -14.48
CA THR A 66 5.88 -8.16 -14.77
C THR A 66 6.67 -8.28 -16.07
N LEU A 67 6.22 -7.65 -17.15
CA LEU A 67 6.95 -7.64 -18.43
C LEU A 67 8.34 -7.00 -18.31
N MET A 68 8.48 -5.93 -17.52
CA MET A 68 9.79 -5.32 -17.27
C MET A 68 10.72 -6.24 -16.46
N ALA A 69 10.18 -6.94 -15.45
CA ALA A 69 10.98 -7.80 -14.57
C ALA A 69 11.43 -9.10 -15.26
N TYR A 70 10.58 -9.71 -16.09
CA TYR A 70 10.86 -10.97 -16.76
C TYR A 70 11.30 -10.83 -18.21
N GLY A 71 11.26 -9.61 -18.77
CA GLY A 71 11.50 -9.33 -20.18
C GLY A 71 10.25 -9.55 -21.04
N CYS A 72 10.33 -9.17 -22.32
CA CYS A 72 9.26 -9.43 -23.27
C CYS A 72 9.15 -10.95 -23.53
N PRO A 73 7.93 -11.52 -23.56
CA PRO A 73 7.76 -12.87 -24.07
C PRO A 73 8.31 -12.92 -25.50
N LEU A 74 8.92 -14.05 -25.90
CA LEU A 74 9.50 -14.23 -27.25
C LEU A 74 8.51 -13.87 -28.37
N GLN A 75 7.21 -14.03 -28.11
CA GLN A 75 6.10 -13.69 -29.02
C GLN A 75 5.96 -12.18 -29.29
N ALA A 76 6.55 -11.32 -28.46
CA ALA A 76 6.52 -9.87 -28.57
C ALA A 76 7.82 -9.28 -29.16
N ILE A 77 8.81 -10.12 -29.48
CA ILE A 77 10.03 -9.72 -30.18
C ILE A 77 9.77 -9.92 -31.68
N VAL A 78 9.75 -8.82 -32.45
CA VAL A 78 9.53 -8.80 -33.90
C VAL A 78 10.87 -8.83 -34.63
#